data_AF-A0A3C0YYC7-F1
#
_entry.id   AF-A0A3C0YYC7-F1
#
_cell.length_a   1.000
_cell.length_b   1.000
_cell.length_c   1.000
_cell.angle_alpha   90.00
_cell.angle_beta   90.00
_cell.angle_gamma   90.00
#
_symmetry.space_group_name_H-M   'P 1'
#
loop_
_entity.id
_entity.type
_entity.pdbx_description
1 polymer ?
#
loop_
_entity_poly.entity_id
_entity_poly.type
_entity_poly.pdbx_seq_one_letter_code
_entity_poly.pdbx_strand_id
1 'polypeptide(L)'
;TVGCVDVSEPMDDDPGQKARSRSPGLTNYKFIDMSGPGAVTHSGQTPTVCVTIGQAEGASSEYWHSVAQAAFMRVSDRLAETTVGHEPPSAETFDTTPRPGLPGVVSVFHMSSLELYRGPYTKVGTAVYGITRAAPPWVLEPTELLDGAIAQIRTRMYTNNPLNLKLLRGHGIDWNYLACMAYPTNWSMQEEKAAVSGRVARTAKMLGAEGAIITTDVRGQRMVETMLTIQACEQEGIKVVFMSEEEDPEDGKAPPFLTSVPELSAVVSTGTGGWEGPFPAVERVLGARSPEQRWFDEQPPVHGRYAVSHLGDHYGYGNQSYADW
;
A
#
# COMPACT_ATOMS: atom_id res chain seq x y z
N THR A 1 21.63 16.24 -3.29
CA THR A 1 22.16 15.19 -2.33
C THR A 1 21.72 13.79 -2.80
N VAL A 2 22.71 12.95 -3.53
CA VAL A 2 22.54 11.60 -4.12
C VAL A 2 22.46 10.56 -2.98
N GLY A 3 21.20 9.89 -2.78
CA GLY A 3 21.15 8.95 -1.62
C GLY A 3 20.15 7.83 -1.86
N CYS A 4 20.31 6.67 -1.09
CA CYS A 4 19.37 5.53 -1.07
C CYS A 4 18.85 5.34 0.36
N VAL A 5 17.53 4.98 0.43
CA VAL A 5 16.97 4.69 1.77
C VAL A 5 16.89 3.17 1.94
N ASP A 6 17.58 2.72 3.04
CA ASP A 6 17.47 1.30 3.44
C ASP A 6 16.15 1.02 4.17
N VAL A 7 15.37 0.19 3.47
CA VAL A 7 14.05 -0.09 4.11
C VAL A 7 14.11 -1.48 4.76
N SER A 8 15.29 -2.15 4.67
CA SER A 8 15.38 -3.46 5.33
C SER A 8 15.07 -3.36 6.83
N GLU A 9 13.80 -3.26 7.16
CA GLU A 9 13.21 -3.13 8.50
C GLU A 9 14.28 -3.19 9.60
N PRO A 10 14.16 -2.30 10.67
CA PRO A 10 14.65 -2.61 12.02
C PRO A 10 13.84 -3.74 12.69
N MET A 11 13.07 -4.56 11.95
CA MET A 11 12.04 -5.39 12.63
C MET A 11 12.60 -6.80 12.87
N ASP A 12 13.97 -6.98 12.94
CA ASP A 12 14.42 -8.33 13.34
C ASP A 12 15.74 -8.23 14.10
N ASP A 13 15.91 -7.21 14.93
CA ASP A 13 17.15 -7.41 15.73
C ASP A 13 16.85 -8.30 16.94
N ASP A 14 16.04 -9.40 16.78
CA ASP A 14 16.07 -10.38 17.89
C ASP A 14 17.38 -11.18 17.84
N PRO A 15 18.39 -10.90 18.65
CA PRO A 15 19.66 -11.63 18.74
C PRO A 15 19.44 -13.12 19.04
N GLY A 16 18.10 -13.63 19.14
CA GLY A 16 17.91 -15.03 19.59
C GLY A 16 17.08 -15.82 18.57
N GLN A 17 16.74 -15.22 17.35
CA GLN A 17 16.03 -16.05 16.35
C GLN A 17 17.02 -16.58 15.32
N LYS A 18 17.91 -17.57 15.72
CA LYS A 18 18.60 -18.47 14.77
C LYS A 18 17.84 -18.58 13.44
N ALA A 19 18.29 -17.72 12.49
CA ALA A 19 18.37 -17.96 11.03
C ALA A 19 17.39 -19.04 10.58
N ARG A 20 16.16 -19.11 11.11
CA ARG A 20 15.23 -20.11 10.51
C ARG A 20 14.88 -19.70 9.08
N SER A 21 15.81 -20.26 8.17
CA SER A 21 15.75 -20.63 6.74
C SER A 21 15.94 -19.39 5.85
N ARG A 22 17.08 -18.70 6.14
CA ARG A 22 17.53 -17.66 5.17
C ARG A 22 17.90 -18.31 3.83
N SER A 23 16.90 -18.79 3.04
CA SER A 23 17.35 -19.06 1.66
C SER A 23 18.45 -18.08 1.22
N PRO A 24 19.73 -18.41 1.23
CA PRO A 24 20.90 -17.66 0.74
C PRO A 24 20.57 -16.86 -0.53
N GLY A 25 19.34 -16.24 -0.63
CA GLY A 25 19.05 -15.38 -1.79
C GLY A 25 17.89 -14.43 -1.51
N LEU A 26 17.31 -14.41 -0.23
CA LEU A 26 16.11 -13.56 0.02
C LEU A 26 16.41 -12.58 1.15
N THR A 27 17.81 -12.31 1.47
CA THR A 27 18.06 -11.18 2.40
C THR A 27 17.50 -9.88 1.83
N ASN A 28 16.15 -9.46 2.12
CA ASN A 28 15.38 -8.21 2.10
C ASN A 28 16.08 -7.11 1.31
N TYR A 29 16.31 -7.28 -0.01
CA TYR A 29 16.74 -6.27 -1.01
C TYR A 29 15.72 -5.11 -1.08
N LYS A 30 15.32 -4.54 0.13
CA LYS A 30 14.32 -3.46 -0.07
C LYS A 30 15.01 -2.10 0.08
N PHE A 31 15.32 -1.39 -0.96
CA PHE A 31 15.80 0.01 -0.87
C PHE A 31 14.92 0.91 -1.74
N ILE A 32 14.97 2.19 -1.41
CA ILE A 32 14.36 3.21 -2.29
C ILE A 32 15.48 4.05 -2.92
N ASP A 33 15.45 3.92 -4.28
CA ASP A 33 16.42 4.82 -4.96
C ASP A 33 15.95 6.28 -4.90
N MET A 34 16.78 7.18 -4.41
CA MET A 34 16.31 8.57 -4.18
C MET A 34 16.97 9.50 -5.21
N SER A 35 18.00 9.02 -5.98
CA SER A 35 18.71 10.00 -6.85
C SER A 35 18.99 9.38 -8.21
N GLY A 36 18.78 8.07 -8.27
CA GLY A 36 19.13 7.41 -9.55
C GLY A 36 17.87 7.18 -10.40
N PRO A 37 17.96 6.31 -11.37
CA PRO A 37 16.85 6.09 -12.32
C PRO A 37 15.57 5.63 -11.60
N GLY A 38 15.70 5.14 -10.38
CA GLY A 38 14.51 4.68 -9.62
C GLY A 38 13.88 5.81 -8.78
N ALA A 39 14.45 7.06 -8.85
CA ALA A 39 13.90 8.15 -8.03
C ALA A 39 12.61 8.69 -8.68
N VAL A 40 11.85 7.80 -9.21
CA VAL A 40 10.57 8.19 -9.84
C VAL A 40 9.41 7.87 -8.88
N THR A 41 9.82 7.33 -7.71
CA THR A 41 8.74 7.06 -6.73
C THR A 41 8.42 8.35 -5.95
N HIS A 42 7.33 8.29 -5.24
CA HIS A 42 6.94 9.48 -4.45
C HIS A 42 8.04 9.89 -3.47
N SER A 43 8.64 8.91 -2.90
CA SER A 43 9.71 9.26 -1.93
C SER A 43 10.90 9.93 -2.64
N GLY A 44 11.19 9.53 -3.88
CA GLY A 44 12.33 10.14 -4.62
C GLY A 44 11.98 11.52 -5.17
N GLN A 45 10.69 11.91 -5.20
CA GLN A 45 10.32 13.18 -5.88
C GLN A 45 9.99 14.24 -4.84
N THR A 46 10.08 13.84 -3.53
CA THR A 46 9.74 14.85 -2.51
C THR A 46 10.82 14.82 -1.41
N PRO A 47 10.95 16.07 -0.80
CA PRO A 47 11.87 16.04 0.35
C PRO A 47 11.38 15.07 1.44
N THR A 48 12.37 14.19 1.88
CA THR A 48 11.96 13.13 2.84
C THR A 48 12.83 13.25 4.11
N VAL A 49 12.11 13.13 5.21
CA VAL A 49 12.84 12.98 6.49
C VAL A 49 12.90 11.50 6.87
N CYS A 50 14.22 11.07 7.05
CA CYS A 50 14.39 9.64 7.42
C CYS A 50 14.71 9.54 8.92
N VAL A 51 13.82 8.77 9.62
CA VAL A 51 14.01 8.61 11.09
C VAL A 51 14.52 7.19 11.35
N THR A 52 15.68 7.20 12.08
CA THR A 52 16.24 5.88 12.44
C THR A 52 16.26 5.74 13.96
N ILE A 53 15.50 4.64 14.36
CA ILE A 53 15.49 4.43 15.83
C ILE A 53 15.90 2.98 16.10
N GLY A 54 16.55 2.72 17.24
CA GLY A 54 17.05 1.37 17.60
C GLY A 54 16.28 0.83 18.82
N GLN A 55 16.21 -0.52 18.76
CA GLN A 55 15.52 -1.15 19.91
C GLN A 55 16.45 -1.22 21.13
N ALA A 56 15.87 -0.75 22.24
CA ALA A 56 16.67 -0.87 23.47
C ALA A 56 16.90 -2.34 23.84
N GLU A 57 18.10 -2.60 24.44
CA GLU A 57 18.41 -3.98 24.87
C GLU A 57 17.36 -4.50 25.86
N GLY A 58 16.82 -5.74 25.54
CA GLY A 58 15.92 -6.40 26.53
C GLY A 58 14.46 -6.03 26.30
N ALA A 59 14.17 -5.07 25.32
CA ALA A 59 12.76 -4.70 25.06
C ALA A 59 12.09 -5.82 24.24
N SER A 60 10.85 -6.09 24.75
CA SER A 60 10.11 -7.09 23.94
C SER A 60 9.75 -6.52 22.56
N SER A 61 9.49 -7.35 21.60
CA SER A 61 9.10 -6.91 20.24
C SER A 61 7.80 -6.10 20.28
N GLU A 62 6.94 -6.60 21.09
CA GLU A 62 5.65 -5.86 21.18
C GLU A 62 5.86 -4.44 21.70
N TYR A 63 6.62 -4.39 22.78
CA TYR A 63 6.90 -3.03 23.33
C TYR A 63 7.66 -2.18 22.31
N TRP A 64 8.56 -2.75 21.62
CA TRP A 64 9.35 -1.98 20.64
C TRP A 64 8.43 -1.45 19.52
N HIS A 65 7.53 -2.22 19.05
CA HIS A 65 6.62 -1.75 17.97
C HIS A 65 5.77 -0.57 18.44
N SER A 66 5.36 -0.65 19.67
CA SER A 66 4.55 0.49 20.18
C SER A 66 5.41 1.76 20.29
N VAL A 67 6.62 1.55 20.76
CA VAL A 67 7.49 2.73 20.93
C VAL A 67 7.85 3.30 19.55
N ALA A 68 8.18 2.39 18.62
CA ALA A 68 8.54 2.88 17.27
C ALA A 68 7.37 3.62 16.63
N GLN A 69 6.22 3.05 16.69
CA GLN A 69 5.04 3.74 16.13
C GLN A 69 4.82 5.10 16.78
N ALA A 70 4.86 5.14 18.08
CA ALA A 70 4.68 6.43 18.77
C ALA A 70 5.74 7.45 18.33
N ALA A 71 6.99 7.00 18.23
CA ALA A 71 8.07 7.94 17.84
C ALA A 71 7.81 8.50 16.44
N PHE A 72 7.36 7.59 15.50
CA PHE A 72 7.11 8.08 14.13
C PHE A 72 5.93 9.05 14.10
N MET A 73 4.91 8.77 14.88
CA MET A 73 3.76 9.69 14.90
C MET A 73 4.13 11.04 15.53
N ARG A 74 5.02 11.03 16.51
CA ARG A 74 5.44 12.33 17.10
C ARG A 74 6.22 13.16 16.09
N VAL A 75 7.08 12.45 15.37
CA VAL A 75 7.82 13.21 14.34
C VAL A 75 6.84 13.78 13.31
N SER A 76 5.90 12.92 12.89
CA SER A 76 4.89 13.42 11.94
C SER A 76 4.14 14.64 12.50
N ASP A 77 3.72 14.59 13.78
CA ASP A 77 3.02 15.73 14.41
C ASP A 77 3.93 16.98 14.46
N ARG A 78 5.17 16.75 14.77
CA ARG A 78 6.06 17.92 14.86
C ARG A 78 6.24 18.57 13.47
N LEU A 79 6.34 17.74 12.47
CA LEU A 79 6.46 18.33 11.13
C LEU A 79 5.17 19.08 10.76
N ALA A 80 4.05 18.47 11.06
CA ALA A 80 2.78 19.12 10.72
C ALA A 80 2.60 20.44 11.47
N GLU A 81 3.12 20.57 12.71
CA GLU A 81 2.99 21.81 13.49
C GLU A 81 3.64 23.00 12.75
N THR A 82 4.57 22.66 11.88
CA THR A 82 5.23 23.79 11.18
C THR A 82 4.28 24.40 10.14
N THR A 83 3.13 23.70 9.98
CA THR A 83 2.19 24.26 8.97
C THR A 83 1.07 25.07 9.65
N VAL A 84 1.03 25.06 10.94
CA VAL A 84 -0.04 25.77 11.66
C VAL A 84 0.13 27.28 11.48
N GLY A 85 -0.99 27.95 11.10
CA GLY A 85 -1.00 29.43 10.96
C GLY A 85 -0.59 29.86 9.55
N HIS A 86 -0.24 28.82 8.72
CA HIS A 86 0.15 29.20 7.34
C HIS A 86 -1.02 28.92 6.38
N GLU A 87 -1.13 29.78 5.35
CA GLU A 87 -2.15 29.54 4.28
C GLU A 87 -1.58 28.58 3.23
N PRO A 88 -2.45 27.53 2.97
CA PRO A 88 -1.96 26.61 1.93
C PRO A 88 -1.91 27.28 0.55
N PRO A 89 -0.99 26.83 -0.24
CA PRO A 89 -0.91 27.39 -1.61
C PRO A 89 -2.19 27.12 -2.41
N SER A 90 -2.86 25.98 -2.07
CA SER A 90 -4.16 25.71 -2.72
C SER A 90 -5.08 24.95 -1.77
N ALA A 91 -6.39 25.28 -2.03
CA ALA A 91 -7.40 24.58 -1.22
C ALA A 91 -8.58 24.16 -2.12
N GLU A 92 -8.93 22.97 -1.88
CA GLU A 92 -10.09 22.45 -2.65
C GLU A 92 -11.14 21.90 -1.68
N THR A 93 -12.46 22.15 -2.03
CA THR A 93 -13.56 21.65 -1.19
C THR A 93 -14.39 20.63 -2.00
N PHE A 94 -14.67 19.56 -1.23
CA PHE A 94 -15.44 18.51 -1.93
C PHE A 94 -16.84 18.42 -1.29
N ASP A 95 -17.88 18.59 -2.16
CA ASP A 95 -19.25 18.27 -1.70
C ASP A 95 -19.57 16.79 -1.98
N THR A 96 -19.86 16.13 -0.85
CA THR A 96 -19.99 14.66 -1.04
C THR A 96 -21.46 14.26 -0.94
N THR A 97 -22.32 15.23 -1.20
CA THR A 97 -23.75 14.88 -1.19
C THR A 97 -24.12 14.25 -2.54
N PRO A 98 -24.73 13.05 -2.50
CA PRO A 98 -25.10 12.39 -3.76
C PRO A 98 -26.18 13.18 -4.52
N ARG A 99 -26.02 13.01 -5.94
CA ARG A 99 -26.99 13.70 -6.80
C ARG A 99 -27.88 12.66 -7.52
N PRO A 100 -29.16 13.02 -7.73
CA PRO A 100 -30.06 12.04 -8.36
C PRO A 100 -29.65 11.75 -9.81
N GLY A 101 -29.91 10.48 -10.22
CA GLY A 101 -29.78 10.16 -11.67
C GLY A 101 -28.36 9.71 -12.02
N LEU A 102 -27.43 9.72 -11.00
CA LEU A 102 -26.06 9.24 -11.31
C LEU A 102 -25.82 7.89 -10.61
N PRO A 103 -24.98 7.03 -11.28
CA PRO A 103 -24.71 5.74 -10.63
C PRO A 103 -23.83 5.90 -9.38
N GLY A 104 -24.15 5.05 -8.40
CA GLY A 104 -23.30 5.05 -7.17
C GLY A 104 -22.03 4.20 -7.36
N VAL A 105 -20.93 4.81 -6.85
CA VAL A 105 -19.67 4.04 -6.96
C VAL A 105 -18.95 4.06 -5.62
N VAL A 106 -18.23 2.86 -5.36
CA VAL A 106 -17.38 2.80 -4.15
C VAL A 106 -15.97 2.37 -4.56
N SER A 107 -15.05 2.72 -3.70
CA SER A 107 -13.70 2.15 -3.85
C SER A 107 -13.39 1.23 -2.66
N VAL A 108 -12.68 0.12 -3.03
CA VAL A 108 -12.27 -0.80 -1.95
C VAL A 108 -10.75 -0.97 -1.98
N PHE A 109 -10.14 -0.60 -0.80
CA PHE A 109 -8.67 -0.73 -0.69
C PHE A 109 -8.34 -1.98 0.12
N HIS A 110 -7.88 -2.97 -0.66
CA HIS A 110 -7.39 -4.16 0.06
C HIS A 110 -5.98 -3.93 0.61
N MET A 111 -5.91 -4.13 1.88
CA MET A 111 -4.60 -3.87 2.53
C MET A 111 -4.25 -5.07 3.44
N SER A 112 -2.96 -5.30 3.49
CA SER A 112 -2.52 -6.49 4.24
C SER A 112 -2.50 -6.18 5.74
N SER A 113 -3.18 -7.07 6.41
CA SER A 113 -3.02 -7.04 7.88
C SER A 113 -1.88 -8.00 8.29
N LEU A 114 -1.15 -7.52 9.30
CA LEU A 114 -0.02 -8.39 9.72
C LEU A 114 -0.40 -9.17 10.98
N GLU A 115 -1.66 -9.19 11.25
CA GLU A 115 -2.11 -9.84 12.50
C GLU A 115 -1.68 -11.32 12.51
N LEU A 116 -1.79 -11.96 11.45
CA LEU A 116 -1.44 -13.39 11.45
C LEU A 116 0.03 -13.61 11.79
N TYR A 117 0.85 -12.61 11.43
CA TYR A 117 2.30 -12.83 11.64
C TYR A 117 2.77 -12.18 12.94
N ARG A 118 2.01 -11.20 13.40
CA ARG A 118 2.63 -10.42 14.50
C ARG A 118 1.66 -10.34 15.67
N GLY A 119 0.56 -11.00 15.44
CA GLY A 119 -0.39 -11.05 16.57
C GLY A 119 -1.41 -9.90 16.53
N PRO A 120 -2.45 -9.97 17.24
CA PRO A 120 -3.60 -9.04 17.19
C PRO A 120 -3.28 -7.70 17.85
N TYR A 121 -2.14 -7.64 18.61
CA TYR A 121 -1.87 -6.36 19.30
C TYR A 121 -0.73 -5.62 18.57
N THR A 122 -0.41 -6.16 17.34
CA THR A 122 0.73 -5.53 16.62
C THR A 122 0.38 -4.11 16.18
N LYS A 123 1.41 -3.22 16.32
CA LYS A 123 1.24 -1.83 15.82
C LYS A 123 2.02 -1.64 14.52
N VAL A 124 2.36 -2.75 14.03
CA VAL A 124 3.18 -2.68 12.79
C VAL A 124 2.25 -2.99 11.60
N GLY A 125 2.46 -2.19 10.57
CA GLY A 125 1.69 -2.44 9.32
C GLY A 125 0.71 -1.31 9.04
N THR A 126 -0.05 -1.52 7.92
CA THR A 126 -1.08 -0.55 7.56
C THR A 126 -2.27 -0.64 8.52
N ALA A 127 -2.67 0.54 8.99
CA ALA A 127 -3.73 0.54 10.01
C ALA A 127 -4.84 1.50 9.60
N VAL A 128 -6.06 1.04 9.95
CA VAL A 128 -7.19 1.97 9.86
C VAL A 128 -7.49 2.51 11.28
N TYR A 129 -7.24 3.86 11.48
CA TYR A 129 -7.42 4.53 12.79
C TYR A 129 -6.62 3.80 13.87
N GLY A 130 -5.40 3.29 13.43
CA GLY A 130 -4.45 2.72 14.42
C GLY A 130 -4.70 1.23 14.66
N ILE A 131 -5.78 0.71 13.99
CA ILE A 131 -6.07 -0.71 14.22
C ILE A 131 -5.46 -1.52 13.06
N THR A 132 -4.63 -2.54 13.39
CA THR A 132 -3.87 -3.27 12.35
C THR A 132 -4.43 -4.68 12.17
N ARG A 133 -5.51 -4.97 12.80
CA ARG A 133 -6.01 -6.36 12.76
C ARG A 133 -6.84 -6.57 11.49
N ALA A 134 -6.87 -7.89 11.13
CA ALA A 134 -7.86 -8.21 10.08
C ALA A 134 -9.29 -7.94 10.57
N ALA A 135 -10.07 -7.41 9.70
CA ALA A 135 -11.44 -7.02 10.11
C ALA A 135 -12.33 -6.93 8.86
N PRO A 136 -13.69 -7.03 9.15
CA PRO A 136 -14.53 -6.66 8.01
C PRO A 136 -14.29 -5.23 7.54
N PRO A 137 -14.89 -4.86 6.29
CA PRO A 137 -14.50 -3.58 5.71
C PRO A 137 -14.97 -2.38 6.56
N TRP A 138 -14.07 -1.48 6.71
CA TRP A 138 -14.47 -0.15 7.24
C TRP A 138 -15.08 0.72 6.13
N VAL A 139 -16.16 1.30 6.51
CA VAL A 139 -16.74 2.24 5.52
C VAL A 139 -16.35 3.67 5.92
N LEU A 140 -15.62 4.21 5.01
CA LEU A 140 -15.10 5.56 5.34
C LEU A 140 -15.70 6.57 4.36
N GLU A 141 -15.83 7.75 4.98
CA GLU A 141 -16.01 8.85 4.01
C GLU A 141 -14.75 9.05 3.14
N PRO A 142 -14.99 9.41 1.95
CA PRO A 142 -13.83 9.50 1.05
C PRO A 142 -12.79 10.51 1.55
N THR A 143 -13.21 11.55 2.27
CA THR A 143 -12.22 12.55 2.74
C THR A 143 -11.45 12.02 3.95
N GLU A 144 -12.07 10.97 4.59
CA GLU A 144 -11.31 10.39 5.72
C GLU A 144 -9.99 9.78 5.24
N LEU A 145 -10.00 9.21 4.04
CA LEU A 145 -8.73 8.70 3.50
C LEU A 145 -7.68 9.82 3.38
N LEU A 146 -8.15 11.07 2.94
CA LEU A 146 -7.20 12.21 2.80
C LEU A 146 -6.73 12.69 4.18
N ASP A 147 -7.53 12.33 5.21
CA ASP A 147 -7.19 12.81 6.57
C ASP A 147 -6.25 11.81 7.28
N GLY A 148 -6.00 10.67 6.59
CA GLY A 148 -5.01 9.75 7.21
C GLY A 148 -5.70 8.62 7.97
N ALA A 149 -6.97 8.37 7.57
CA ALA A 149 -7.65 7.28 8.30
C ALA A 149 -6.88 5.96 8.14
N ILE A 150 -6.28 5.79 6.96
CA ILE A 150 -5.35 4.66 6.77
C ILE A 150 -3.91 5.20 6.79
N ALA A 151 -3.16 4.65 7.77
CA ALA A 151 -1.82 5.24 7.93
C ALA A 151 -0.81 4.15 8.26
N GLN A 152 0.50 4.64 8.52
CA GLN A 152 1.70 3.88 8.91
C GLN A 152 2.55 3.49 7.69
N ILE A 153 2.23 2.30 7.17
CA ILE A 153 3.16 1.88 6.10
C ILE A 153 2.57 2.33 4.75
N ARG A 154 3.03 3.62 4.28
CA ARG A 154 2.67 4.18 2.96
C ARG A 154 1.51 5.17 3.09
N THR A 155 1.51 5.87 4.29
CA THR A 155 0.42 6.83 4.58
C THR A 155 0.26 7.82 3.41
N ARG A 156 1.35 8.11 2.87
CA ARG A 156 1.26 9.14 1.81
C ARG A 156 0.50 8.63 0.59
N MET A 157 0.67 7.35 0.30
CA MET A 157 -0.05 6.83 -0.89
C MET A 157 -1.56 6.89 -0.68
N TYR A 158 -2.02 6.87 0.51
CA TYR A 158 -3.48 6.95 0.75
C TYR A 158 -3.93 8.41 0.88
N THR A 159 -3.11 9.27 1.57
CA THR A 159 -3.59 10.64 1.83
C THR A 159 -3.50 11.49 0.55
N ASN A 160 -2.69 10.95 -0.46
CA ASN A 160 -2.60 11.66 -1.76
C ASN A 160 -2.95 10.71 -2.91
N ASN A 161 -3.89 9.90 -2.60
CA ASN A 161 -4.22 8.84 -3.58
C ASN A 161 -4.96 9.44 -4.78
N PRO A 162 -4.37 9.25 -6.01
CA PRO A 162 -4.97 9.86 -7.22
C PRO A 162 -6.34 9.26 -7.53
N LEU A 163 -6.46 8.03 -7.26
CA LEU A 163 -7.80 7.43 -7.51
C LEU A 163 -8.87 8.07 -6.63
N ASN A 164 -8.57 8.18 -5.33
CA ASN A 164 -9.56 8.80 -4.43
C ASN A 164 -9.88 10.24 -4.85
N LEU A 165 -8.84 10.99 -5.21
CA LEU A 165 -9.09 12.41 -5.57
C LEU A 165 -9.89 12.50 -6.87
N LYS A 166 -9.57 11.58 -7.81
CA LYS A 166 -10.35 11.62 -9.07
C LYS A 166 -11.83 11.26 -8.81
N LEU A 167 -12.04 10.28 -7.97
CA LEU A 167 -13.43 9.91 -7.66
C LEU A 167 -14.16 11.04 -6.92
N LEU A 168 -13.41 11.74 -6.04
CA LEU A 168 -14.05 12.86 -5.34
C LEU A 168 -14.39 13.98 -6.32
N ARG A 169 -13.51 14.26 -7.29
CA ARG A 169 -13.75 15.38 -8.23
C ARG A 169 -14.87 15.02 -9.20
N GLY A 170 -15.06 13.72 -9.41
CA GLY A 170 -16.12 13.30 -10.35
C GLY A 170 -17.47 13.13 -9.64
N HIS A 171 -17.44 13.17 -8.33
CA HIS A 171 -18.69 13.00 -7.58
C HIS A 171 -19.72 14.08 -7.94
N GLY A 172 -21.05 13.61 -8.21
CA GLY A 172 -22.15 14.55 -8.52
C GLY A 172 -22.12 15.02 -9.98
N ILE A 173 -21.00 14.55 -10.77
CA ILE A 173 -20.90 14.94 -12.21
C ILE A 173 -21.01 13.67 -13.06
N ASP A 174 -20.07 12.75 -12.79
CA ASP A 174 -20.06 11.53 -13.62
C ASP A 174 -20.68 10.35 -12.85
N TRP A 175 -20.46 10.43 -11.44
CA TRP A 175 -20.99 9.39 -10.54
C TRP A 175 -21.23 10.00 -9.15
N ASN A 176 -21.99 9.07 -8.32
CA ASN A 176 -22.01 9.38 -6.88
C ASN A 176 -21.02 8.51 -6.11
N TYR A 177 -19.90 9.16 -5.70
CA TYR A 177 -18.93 8.42 -4.87
C TYR A 177 -19.44 8.24 -3.43
N LEU A 178 -19.80 6.95 -3.18
CA LEU A 178 -20.62 6.72 -1.97
C LEU A 178 -19.72 6.43 -0.76
N ALA A 179 -18.59 5.77 -1.06
CA ALA A 179 -17.75 5.48 0.12
C ALA A 179 -16.40 4.94 -0.34
N CYS A 180 -15.49 5.16 0.59
CA CYS A 180 -14.19 4.48 0.50
C CYS A 180 -14.12 3.36 1.55
N MET A 181 -13.92 2.13 1.01
CA MET A 181 -13.94 1.00 1.97
C MET A 181 -12.52 0.46 2.14
N ALA A 182 -12.11 0.43 3.42
CA ALA A 182 -10.79 -0.16 3.76
C ALA A 182 -10.99 -1.61 4.22
N TYR A 183 -10.26 -2.42 3.50
CA TYR A 183 -10.45 -3.85 3.81
C TYR A 183 -9.10 -4.47 4.17
N PRO A 184 -8.85 -4.51 5.54
CA PRO A 184 -7.65 -5.24 5.99
C PRO A 184 -7.78 -6.75 5.77
N THR A 185 -6.86 -7.34 4.94
CA THR A 185 -7.03 -8.73 4.49
C THR A 185 -6.05 -9.63 5.25
N ASN A 186 -5.86 -10.84 4.73
CA ASN A 186 -4.95 -11.93 5.17
C ASN A 186 -5.63 -12.83 6.20
N TRP A 187 -6.89 -13.17 5.86
CA TRP A 187 -7.55 -14.18 6.71
C TRP A 187 -7.01 -15.57 6.36
N SER A 188 -6.88 -16.39 7.37
CA SER A 188 -6.11 -17.64 7.20
C SER A 188 -6.96 -18.73 6.52
N MET A 189 -8.20 -18.75 6.78
CA MET A 189 -9.00 -19.88 6.27
C MET A 189 -9.83 -19.42 5.07
N GLN A 190 -9.99 -20.38 4.14
CA GLN A 190 -10.72 -20.06 2.90
C GLN A 190 -12.16 -19.62 3.20
N GLU A 191 -12.79 -20.31 4.19
CA GLU A 191 -14.19 -19.93 4.49
C GLU A 191 -14.27 -18.50 5.04
N GLU A 192 -13.25 -18.08 5.79
CA GLU A 192 -13.23 -16.69 6.29
C GLU A 192 -13.01 -15.69 5.14
N LYS A 193 -12.18 -16.07 4.23
CA LYS A 193 -11.94 -15.17 3.10
C LYS A 193 -13.22 -14.96 2.28
N ALA A 194 -13.92 -16.13 2.05
CA ALA A 194 -15.18 -16.01 1.29
C ALA A 194 -16.23 -15.20 2.05
N ALA A 195 -16.35 -15.47 3.34
CA ALA A 195 -17.36 -14.74 4.14
C ALA A 195 -17.08 -13.23 4.17
N VAL A 196 -15.87 -12.91 4.41
CA VAL A 196 -15.58 -11.46 4.56
C VAL A 196 -15.65 -10.79 3.17
N SER A 197 -15.19 -11.48 2.06
CA SER A 197 -15.36 -10.91 0.70
C SER A 197 -16.85 -10.70 0.40
N GLY A 198 -17.69 -11.62 0.77
CA GLY A 198 -19.16 -11.42 0.64
C GLY A 198 -19.65 -10.20 1.41
N ARG A 199 -19.11 -10.07 2.61
CA ARG A 199 -19.53 -8.90 3.40
C ARG A 199 -19.14 -7.59 2.71
N VAL A 200 -18.01 -7.57 2.07
CA VAL A 200 -17.65 -6.35 1.31
C VAL A 200 -18.68 -6.09 0.22
N ALA A 201 -19.03 -7.11 -0.52
CA ALA A 201 -20.02 -6.93 -1.61
C ALA A 201 -21.38 -6.51 -1.06
N ARG A 202 -21.77 -7.15 -0.01
CA ARG A 202 -23.08 -6.79 0.57
C ARG A 202 -23.09 -5.34 1.08
N THR A 203 -22.02 -4.98 1.79
CA THR A 203 -21.95 -3.58 2.27
C THR A 203 -22.00 -2.60 1.09
N ALA A 204 -21.24 -2.92 0.00
CA ALA A 204 -21.29 -2.02 -1.18
C ALA A 204 -22.71 -1.96 -1.75
N LYS A 205 -23.37 -3.05 -1.81
CA LYS A 205 -24.76 -3.06 -2.33
C LYS A 205 -25.68 -2.22 -1.44
N MET A 206 -25.55 -2.39 -0.11
CA MET A 206 -26.39 -1.63 0.83
C MET A 206 -26.17 -0.12 0.68
N LEU A 207 -24.96 0.20 0.26
CA LEU A 207 -24.69 1.64 0.07
C LEU A 207 -25.25 2.13 -1.26
N GLY A 208 -25.72 1.14 -2.10
CA GLY A 208 -26.39 1.53 -3.37
C GLY A 208 -25.38 1.56 -4.53
N ALA A 209 -24.31 0.84 -4.35
CA ALA A 209 -23.24 0.94 -5.36
C ALA A 209 -23.64 0.13 -6.60
N GLU A 210 -23.41 0.79 -7.72
CA GLU A 210 -23.56 0.05 -9.02
C GLU A 210 -22.19 -0.24 -9.64
N GLY A 211 -21.22 0.41 -9.13
CA GLY A 211 -19.83 0.21 -9.61
C GLY A 211 -18.86 0.24 -8.41
N ALA A 212 -17.71 -0.59 -8.63
CA ALA A 212 -16.67 -0.59 -7.58
C ALA A 212 -15.28 -0.66 -8.23
N ILE A 213 -14.45 0.21 -7.61
CA ILE A 213 -13.02 0.06 -7.97
C ILE A 213 -12.29 -0.61 -6.80
N ILE A 214 -11.66 -1.77 -7.16
CA ILE A 214 -10.96 -2.50 -6.08
C ILE A 214 -9.46 -2.47 -6.37
N THR A 215 -8.71 -1.99 -5.28
CA THR A 215 -7.24 -2.00 -5.40
C THR A 215 -6.64 -2.92 -4.33
N THR A 216 -5.36 -3.36 -4.69
CA THR A 216 -4.76 -4.29 -3.70
C THR A 216 -3.26 -4.01 -3.61
N ASP A 217 -2.88 -3.90 -2.36
CA ASP A 217 -1.40 -3.80 -2.21
C ASP A 217 -0.84 -5.12 -1.69
N VAL A 218 -1.65 -6.18 -1.90
CA VAL A 218 -1.25 -7.50 -1.38
C VAL A 218 -1.05 -8.43 -2.57
N ARG A 219 0.01 -9.32 -2.50
CA ARG A 219 0.30 -10.31 -3.56
C ARG A 219 0.30 -11.72 -2.97
N GLY A 220 0.47 -12.68 -3.88
CA GLY A 220 0.57 -14.07 -3.39
C GLY A 220 -0.81 -14.61 -2.98
N GLN A 221 -0.69 -15.40 -1.95
CA GLN A 221 -1.93 -16.09 -1.52
C GLN A 221 -2.99 -15.09 -1.06
N ARG A 222 -2.53 -13.92 -0.72
CA ARG A 222 -3.50 -12.93 -0.19
C ARG A 222 -4.36 -12.37 -1.32
N MET A 223 -3.94 -12.60 -2.57
CA MET A 223 -4.71 -12.10 -3.72
C MET A 223 -6.01 -12.91 -3.90
N VAL A 224 -6.03 -14.04 -3.28
CA VAL A 224 -7.27 -14.84 -3.39
C VAL A 224 -8.47 -14.06 -2.82
N GLU A 225 -8.29 -13.39 -1.74
CA GLU A 225 -9.40 -12.61 -1.15
C GLU A 225 -9.83 -11.47 -2.09
N THR A 226 -8.83 -10.90 -2.78
CA THR A 226 -9.22 -9.85 -3.75
C THR A 226 -10.10 -10.42 -4.86
N MET A 227 -9.70 -11.64 -5.33
CA MET A 227 -10.50 -12.22 -6.43
C MET A 227 -11.90 -12.61 -5.92
N LEU A 228 -11.95 -13.15 -4.70
CA LEU A 228 -13.27 -13.51 -4.15
C LEU A 228 -14.15 -12.27 -3.93
N THR A 229 -13.49 -11.18 -3.58
CA THR A 229 -14.30 -9.95 -3.40
C THR A 229 -14.83 -9.47 -4.76
N ILE A 230 -13.98 -9.56 -5.77
CA ILE A 230 -14.44 -9.14 -7.11
C ILE A 230 -15.61 -10.04 -7.54
N GLN A 231 -15.42 -11.32 -7.40
CA GLN A 231 -16.51 -12.25 -7.76
C GLN A 231 -17.79 -11.93 -7.00
N ALA A 232 -17.66 -11.77 -5.70
CA ALA A 232 -18.86 -11.49 -4.89
C ALA A 232 -19.54 -10.18 -5.31
N CYS A 233 -18.76 -9.14 -5.58
CA CYS A 233 -19.39 -7.86 -6.00
C CYS A 233 -20.11 -8.05 -7.34
N GLU A 234 -19.48 -8.75 -8.29
CA GLU A 234 -20.13 -8.93 -9.61
C GLU A 234 -21.42 -9.77 -9.48
N GLN A 235 -21.43 -10.74 -8.61
CA GLN A 235 -22.63 -11.59 -8.42
C GLN A 235 -23.76 -10.78 -7.76
N GLU A 236 -23.39 -9.66 -7.14
CA GLU A 236 -24.43 -8.80 -6.54
C GLU A 236 -24.85 -7.69 -7.51
N GLY A 237 -24.38 -7.85 -8.74
CA GLY A 237 -24.79 -6.86 -9.77
C GLY A 237 -23.95 -5.58 -9.72
N ILE A 238 -22.82 -5.54 -8.98
CA ILE A 238 -21.92 -4.36 -8.93
C ILE A 238 -20.77 -4.59 -9.92
N LYS A 239 -20.67 -3.69 -10.91
CA LYS A 239 -19.55 -3.85 -11.88
C LYS A 239 -18.23 -3.37 -11.28
N VAL A 240 -17.18 -4.24 -11.63
CA VAL A 240 -15.94 -3.98 -10.86
C VAL A 240 -14.82 -3.70 -11.86
N VAL A 241 -14.08 -2.59 -11.55
CA VAL A 241 -12.75 -2.40 -12.17
C VAL A 241 -11.65 -2.71 -11.14
N PHE A 242 -10.80 -3.71 -11.61
CA PHE A 242 -9.67 -4.08 -10.73
C PHE A 242 -8.40 -3.33 -11.14
N MET A 243 -7.88 -2.60 -10.17
CA MET A 243 -6.61 -1.90 -10.41
C MET A 243 -5.50 -2.53 -9.55
N SER A 244 -4.42 -3.02 -10.27
CA SER A 244 -3.37 -3.70 -9.49
C SER A 244 -2.04 -3.67 -10.26
N GLU A 245 -1.01 -3.72 -9.42
CA GLU A 245 0.26 -4.12 -10.07
C GLU A 245 0.23 -5.59 -10.48
N GLU A 246 0.98 -5.82 -11.63
CA GLU A 246 1.02 -7.23 -12.07
C GLU A 246 2.35 -7.88 -11.69
N GLU A 247 2.13 -9.29 -11.78
CA GLU A 247 3.42 -10.01 -11.61
C GLU A 247 4.28 -9.85 -12.87
N ASP A 248 5.58 -9.81 -12.60
CA ASP A 248 6.46 -9.83 -13.79
C ASP A 248 6.10 -11.00 -14.73
N PRO A 249 6.01 -10.65 -15.99
CA PRO A 249 5.54 -11.68 -16.94
C PRO A 249 6.66 -12.67 -17.30
N GLU A 250 7.83 -12.52 -16.65
CA GLU A 250 9.00 -13.38 -16.94
C GLU A 250 9.05 -13.76 -18.42
N ASP A 251 9.02 -12.67 -19.28
CA ASP A 251 9.09 -12.87 -20.75
C ASP A 251 7.91 -13.68 -21.26
N GLY A 252 6.82 -13.61 -20.59
CA GLY A 252 5.57 -14.24 -21.09
C GLY A 252 5.34 -15.63 -20.47
N LYS A 253 6.11 -16.00 -19.51
CA LYS A 253 6.02 -17.40 -19.02
C LYS A 253 5.24 -17.46 -17.70
N ALA A 254 4.94 -16.23 -17.22
CA ALA A 254 4.24 -16.26 -15.92
C ALA A 254 2.97 -15.41 -16.02
N PRO A 255 1.98 -16.05 -15.45
CA PRO A 255 0.73 -15.28 -15.47
C PRO A 255 0.84 -13.99 -14.65
N PRO A 256 -0.02 -12.97 -15.05
CA PRO A 256 0.06 -11.66 -14.39
C PRO A 256 -0.52 -11.69 -12.97
N PHE A 257 -1.37 -12.72 -12.72
CA PHE A 257 -1.94 -12.86 -11.36
C PHE A 257 -1.89 -14.32 -10.93
N LEU A 258 -1.78 -14.48 -9.61
CA LEU A 258 -1.72 -15.86 -9.08
C LEU A 258 -3.00 -16.63 -9.40
N THR A 259 -4.09 -15.93 -9.31
CA THR A 259 -5.37 -16.59 -9.62
C THR A 259 -6.34 -15.55 -10.20
N SER A 260 -7.41 -16.12 -10.93
CA SER A 260 -8.45 -15.23 -11.49
C SER A 260 -9.82 -15.90 -11.35
N VAL A 261 -10.81 -15.07 -11.47
CA VAL A 261 -12.19 -15.58 -11.47
C VAL A 261 -12.87 -15.14 -12.78
N PRO A 262 -13.81 -15.89 -13.28
CA PRO A 262 -14.42 -15.60 -14.59
C PRO A 262 -15.09 -14.21 -14.61
N GLU A 263 -15.48 -13.75 -13.37
CA GLU A 263 -16.20 -12.45 -13.34
C GLU A 263 -15.24 -11.28 -13.51
N LEU A 264 -13.95 -11.54 -13.39
CA LEU A 264 -13.01 -10.42 -13.58
C LEU A 264 -12.89 -10.12 -15.08
N SER A 265 -13.47 -8.88 -15.48
CA SER A 265 -13.49 -8.61 -16.94
C SER A 265 -12.85 -7.26 -17.24
N ALA A 266 -12.52 -6.47 -16.15
CA ALA A 266 -11.87 -5.17 -16.40
C ALA A 266 -10.73 -4.98 -15.39
N VAL A 267 -9.48 -4.81 -16.03
CA VAL A 267 -8.30 -4.63 -15.14
C VAL A 267 -7.48 -3.44 -15.67
N VAL A 268 -7.18 -2.63 -14.67
CA VAL A 268 -6.21 -1.56 -15.00
C VAL A 268 -4.86 -1.90 -14.33
N SER A 269 -3.86 -2.04 -15.19
CA SER A 269 -2.53 -2.36 -14.65
C SER A 269 -1.76 -1.08 -14.31
N THR A 270 -1.04 -1.18 -13.14
CA THR A 270 -0.21 0.00 -12.80
C THR A 270 1.27 -0.35 -12.99
N GLY A 271 1.48 -1.54 -13.70
CA GLY A 271 2.87 -1.94 -14.00
C GLY A 271 3.31 -3.14 -13.15
N THR A 272 4.66 -3.50 -13.26
CA THR A 272 5.15 -4.72 -12.57
C THR A 272 6.15 -4.33 -11.47
N GLY A 273 6.26 -2.97 -11.41
CA GLY A 273 7.15 -2.51 -10.32
C GLY A 273 8.61 -2.91 -10.59
N GLY A 274 8.89 -3.42 -11.87
CA GLY A 274 10.26 -3.89 -12.18
C GLY A 274 11.05 -2.77 -12.88
N TRP A 275 12.42 -2.91 -12.69
CA TRP A 275 13.39 -2.03 -13.40
C TRP A 275 14.53 -2.89 -13.94
N GLU A 276 14.76 -2.77 -15.31
CA GLU A 276 15.69 -3.71 -15.98
C GLU A 276 17.14 -3.24 -15.81
N GLY A 277 17.34 -1.93 -15.49
CA GLY A 277 18.73 -1.44 -15.40
C GLY A 277 19.24 -1.43 -13.94
N PRO A 278 20.62 -1.42 -13.87
CA PRO A 278 21.18 -1.35 -12.51
C PRO A 278 20.91 0.01 -11.85
N PHE A 279 20.94 -0.07 -10.51
CA PHE A 279 20.93 1.20 -9.75
C PHE A 279 22.35 1.63 -9.37
N PRO A 280 22.69 2.80 -9.83
CA PRO A 280 24.07 3.24 -9.65
C PRO A 280 24.47 3.30 -8.16
N ALA A 281 25.77 3.25 -7.89
CA ALA A 281 26.30 3.39 -6.52
C ALA A 281 25.95 4.78 -5.95
N VAL A 282 25.86 4.70 -4.64
CA VAL A 282 25.49 6.02 -4.04
C VAL A 282 26.55 6.38 -2.99
N GLU A 283 26.55 7.69 -2.73
CA GLU A 283 27.54 8.17 -1.73
C GLU A 283 26.96 8.13 -0.32
N ARG A 284 25.59 8.10 -0.37
CA ARG A 284 24.96 8.17 0.97
C ARG A 284 23.81 7.15 1.04
N VAL A 285 23.77 6.47 2.30
CA VAL A 285 22.65 5.55 2.58
C VAL A 285 21.95 6.03 3.87
N LEU A 286 20.62 6.14 3.70
CA LEU A 286 19.83 6.61 4.84
C LEU A 286 19.00 5.45 5.39
N GLY A 287 18.58 5.55 6.69
CA GLY A 287 17.57 4.57 7.17
C GLY A 287 18.23 3.42 7.92
N ALA A 288 19.61 3.55 8.02
CA ALA A 288 20.32 2.55 8.86
C ALA A 288 21.41 3.26 9.68
N ARG A 289 21.52 2.82 10.98
CA ARG A 289 22.58 3.46 11.82
C ARG A 289 23.97 3.03 11.35
N SER A 290 24.01 1.80 10.90
CA SER A 290 25.28 1.30 10.33
C SER A 290 25.00 0.46 9.07
N PRO A 291 24.89 1.27 7.92
CA PRO A 291 24.53 0.53 6.69
C PRO A 291 25.67 -0.37 6.21
N GLU A 292 25.29 -1.56 5.80
CA GLU A 292 26.29 -2.46 5.18
C GLU A 292 26.86 -1.88 3.88
N GLN A 293 28.15 -2.23 3.56
CA GLN A 293 28.85 -1.69 2.38
C GLN A 293 28.08 -2.02 1.09
N ARG A 294 27.40 -3.05 1.02
CA ARG A 294 26.69 -3.44 -0.21
C ARG A 294 25.67 -2.38 -0.63
N TRP A 295 25.11 -1.57 0.38
CA TRP A 295 24.07 -0.59 0.00
C TRP A 295 24.70 0.64 -0.68
N PHE A 296 26.02 0.77 -0.63
CA PHE A 296 26.71 1.90 -1.28
C PHE A 296 27.12 1.53 -2.71
N ASP A 297 27.09 0.28 -2.95
CA ASP A 297 27.57 -0.16 -4.27
C ASP A 297 26.41 -0.23 -5.27
N GLU A 298 26.73 -0.44 -6.54
CA GLU A 298 25.69 -0.64 -7.57
C GLU A 298 24.76 -1.81 -7.20
N GLN A 299 23.46 -1.46 -7.32
CA GLN A 299 22.47 -2.52 -6.99
C GLN A 299 21.94 -3.15 -8.28
N PRO A 300 21.72 -4.41 -8.21
CA PRO A 300 21.29 -5.14 -9.41
C PRO A 300 19.87 -4.72 -9.85
N PRO A 301 19.56 -4.99 -11.14
CA PRO A 301 18.17 -4.78 -11.61
C PRO A 301 17.16 -5.63 -10.82
N VAL A 302 15.91 -5.23 -10.94
CA VAL A 302 14.87 -5.89 -10.14
C VAL A 302 13.86 -6.53 -11.11
N HIS A 303 14.37 -7.43 -11.93
CA HIS A 303 13.48 -8.14 -12.88
C HIS A 303 13.23 -9.57 -12.37
N GLY A 304 11.82 -9.88 -12.17
CA GLY A 304 11.53 -11.32 -11.89
C GLY A 304 11.72 -11.65 -10.41
N ARG A 305 11.96 -10.54 -9.60
CA ARG A 305 12.16 -10.83 -8.15
C ARG A 305 10.91 -10.39 -7.39
N TYR A 306 10.14 -11.51 -7.08
CA TYR A 306 8.82 -11.35 -6.42
C TYR A 306 9.01 -11.04 -4.93
N ALA A 307 8.66 -9.76 -4.46
CA ALA A 307 8.67 -9.39 -3.02
C ALA A 307 9.69 -8.27 -2.78
N VAL A 308 10.38 -7.85 -3.98
CA VAL A 308 11.36 -6.75 -3.80
C VAL A 308 10.79 -5.49 -4.46
N SER A 309 9.92 -4.75 -3.66
CA SER A 309 9.15 -3.63 -4.25
C SER A 309 9.98 -2.34 -4.27
N HIS A 310 10.71 -2.12 -5.34
CA HIS A 310 11.56 -0.91 -5.30
C HIS A 310 10.88 0.25 -6.03
N LEU A 311 9.76 -0.11 -6.87
CA LEU A 311 9.07 0.95 -7.61
C LEU A 311 7.57 0.75 -7.52
N GLY A 312 7.06 0.02 -6.44
CA GLY A 312 5.61 -0.30 -6.37
C GLY A 312 4.75 0.97 -6.47
N ASP A 313 3.76 0.93 -7.44
CA ASP A 313 2.71 1.97 -7.55
C ASP A 313 1.33 1.31 -7.64
N HIS A 314 0.90 0.92 -6.44
CA HIS A 314 -0.39 0.17 -6.42
C HIS A 314 -1.57 1.09 -6.74
N TYR A 315 -1.25 2.42 -6.74
CA TYR A 315 -2.45 3.30 -6.83
C TYR A 315 -2.30 4.28 -7.99
N GLY A 316 -1.24 4.08 -8.78
CA GLY A 316 -1.22 4.79 -10.08
C GLY A 316 -0.72 6.24 -9.93
N TYR A 317 0.25 6.60 -9.02
CA TYR A 317 0.84 7.94 -8.86
C TYR A 317 1.77 8.28 -10.02
N GLY A 318 1.83 7.39 -11.11
CA GLY A 318 2.32 7.53 -12.49
C GLY A 318 3.63 8.33 -12.55
N ASN A 319 4.77 7.55 -12.83
CA ASN A 319 5.86 7.60 -13.84
C ASN A 319 6.50 6.23 -14.00
N GLN A 320 5.79 5.09 -13.75
CA GLN A 320 6.53 3.81 -13.72
C GLN A 320 5.91 2.82 -14.71
N SER A 321 4.91 3.35 -15.66
CA SER A 321 4.39 2.43 -16.69
C SER A 321 5.31 2.40 -17.91
N TYR A 322 5.66 1.05 -18.41
CA TYR A 322 6.45 0.85 -19.65
C TYR A 322 5.97 1.78 -20.77
N ALA A 323 4.70 2.35 -20.69
CA ALA A 323 4.19 3.24 -21.75
C ALA A 323 4.69 4.68 -21.55
N ASP A 324 5.33 4.92 -20.45
CA ASP A 324 5.81 6.29 -20.16
C ASP A 324 7.32 6.38 -20.37
N TRP A 325 7.99 5.20 -20.97
CA TRP A 325 9.37 5.25 -21.50
C TRP A 325 9.35 4.87 -22.98
#